data_AF-A0AAJ0U6M7-F1
#
_entry.id   AF-A0AAJ0U6M7-F1
#
_cell.length_a   1.000
_cell.length_b   1.000
_cell.length_c   1.000
_cell.angle_alpha   90.00
_cell.angle_beta   90.00
_cell.angle_gamma   90.00
#
_symmetry.space_group_name_H-M   'P 1'
#
loop_
_entity.id
_entity.type
_entity.pdbx_description
1 polymer ?
#
loop_
_entity_poly.entity_id
_entity_poly.type
_entity_poly.pdbx_seq_one_letter_code
_entity_poly.pdbx_strand_id
1 'polypeptide(L)'
;MEQYEQLSADELKAHLENLDAEKQALARALEARQQQEKRELADEIKGMITERGYDAEEITGLVLGRKRRNGKAADTNAGYARYADPDNPNNTYLRGRLPNWLVEKMSANGYDPRSAEHRAQFKEQHLVKVAA
;
A
#
# COMPACT_ATOMS: atom_id res chain seq x y z
N MET A 1 18.57 45.89 -9.08
CA MET A 1 17.47 46.33 -8.19
C MET A 1 17.04 47.76 -8.47
N GLU A 2 17.91 48.63 -9.00
CA GLU A 2 17.61 50.02 -9.39
C GLU A 2 16.44 50.20 -10.39
N GLN A 3 16.10 49.16 -11.16
CA GLN A 3 15.01 49.18 -12.14
C GLN A 3 13.60 49.08 -11.51
N TYR A 4 13.52 48.57 -10.27
CA TYR A 4 12.26 48.41 -9.55
C TYR A 4 11.93 49.59 -8.63
N GLU A 5 12.90 50.45 -8.35
CA GLU A 5 12.73 51.63 -7.48
C GLU A 5 11.95 52.78 -8.15
N GLN A 6 11.86 52.76 -9.48
CA GLN A 6 11.16 53.78 -10.29
C GLN A 6 9.72 53.38 -10.66
N LEU A 7 9.31 52.14 -10.37
CA LEU A 7 7.98 51.63 -10.69
C LEU A 7 7.00 52.01 -9.58
N SER A 8 5.79 52.39 -9.98
CA SER A 8 4.68 52.57 -9.04
C SER A 8 4.29 51.24 -8.38
N ALA A 9 3.59 51.31 -7.25
CA ALA A 9 3.12 50.12 -6.54
C ALA A 9 2.25 49.20 -7.41
N ASP A 10 1.43 49.78 -8.29
CA ASP A 10 0.58 49.02 -9.21
C ASP A 10 1.40 48.33 -10.30
N GLU A 11 2.43 48.98 -10.84
CA GLU A 11 3.34 48.39 -11.82
C GLU A 11 4.22 47.28 -11.22
N LEU A 12 4.68 47.45 -9.98
CA LEU A 12 5.38 46.41 -9.23
C LEU A 12 4.50 45.19 -8.99
N LYS A 13 3.23 45.40 -8.67
CA LYS A 13 2.26 44.31 -8.49
C LYS A 13 2.01 43.57 -9.81
N ALA A 14 1.78 44.29 -10.91
CA ALA A 14 1.63 43.69 -12.23
C ALA A 14 2.88 42.91 -12.66
N HIS A 15 4.07 43.42 -12.34
CA HIS A 15 5.32 42.73 -12.62
C HIS A 15 5.47 41.44 -11.80
N LEU A 16 5.10 41.46 -10.52
CA LEU A 16 5.07 40.25 -9.68
C LEU A 16 4.08 39.20 -10.21
N GLU A 17 2.89 39.62 -10.63
CA GLU A 17 1.89 38.72 -11.22
C GLU A 17 2.40 38.08 -12.53
N ASN A 18 3.08 38.86 -13.37
CA ASN A 18 3.71 38.35 -14.59
C ASN A 18 4.83 37.34 -14.29
N LEU A 19 5.71 37.64 -13.34
CA LEU A 19 6.76 36.71 -12.92
C LEU A 19 6.21 35.42 -12.34
N ASP A 20 5.11 35.49 -11.57
CA ASP A 20 4.46 34.28 -11.07
C ASP A 20 3.85 33.45 -12.21
N ALA A 21 3.19 34.10 -13.17
CA ALA A 21 2.66 33.44 -14.36
C ALA A 21 3.76 32.77 -15.19
N GLU A 22 4.89 33.45 -15.41
CA GLU A 22 6.06 32.89 -16.09
C GLU A 22 6.66 31.70 -15.34
N LYS A 23 6.80 31.82 -14.01
CA LYS A 23 7.30 30.73 -13.16
C LYS A 23 6.39 29.50 -13.25
N GLN A 24 5.06 29.70 -13.22
CA GLN A 24 4.11 28.60 -13.37
C GLN A 24 4.19 27.97 -14.77
N ALA A 25 4.33 28.78 -15.82
CA ALA A 25 4.49 28.28 -17.20
C ALA A 25 5.77 27.46 -17.34
N LEU A 26 6.90 27.94 -16.80
CA LEU A 26 8.17 27.22 -16.79
C LEU A 26 8.08 25.91 -16.00
N ALA A 27 7.41 25.91 -14.85
CA ALA A 27 7.21 24.69 -14.06
C ALA A 27 6.44 23.62 -14.85
N ARG A 28 5.37 24.00 -15.55
CA ARG A 28 4.60 23.09 -16.42
C ARG A 28 5.43 22.59 -17.60
N ALA A 29 6.21 23.46 -18.23
CA ALA A 29 7.09 23.09 -19.33
C ALA A 29 8.19 22.11 -18.88
N LEU A 30 8.75 22.31 -17.68
CA LEU A 30 9.74 21.42 -17.08
C LEU A 30 9.14 20.05 -16.78
N GLU A 31 7.95 19.99 -16.18
CA GLU A 31 7.26 18.73 -15.92
C GLU A 31 6.95 17.98 -17.23
N ALA A 32 6.46 18.69 -18.24
CA ALA A 32 6.20 18.09 -19.56
C ALA A 32 7.48 17.50 -20.18
N ARG A 33 8.60 18.21 -20.09
CA ARG A 33 9.92 17.72 -20.56
C ARG A 33 10.37 16.48 -19.79
N GLN A 34 10.28 16.48 -18.46
CA GLN A 34 10.65 15.31 -17.66
C GLN A 34 9.78 14.09 -17.98
N GLN A 35 8.48 14.28 -18.25
CA GLN A 35 7.61 13.18 -18.63
C GLN A 35 7.93 12.64 -20.03
N GLN A 36 8.33 13.52 -20.95
CA GLN A 36 8.80 13.12 -22.25
C GLN A 36 10.11 12.31 -22.15
N GLU A 37 11.10 12.80 -21.41
CA GLU A 37 12.38 12.11 -21.20
C GLU A 37 12.19 10.71 -20.57
N LYS A 38 11.28 10.59 -19.60
CA LYS A 38 10.93 9.29 -19.00
C LYS A 38 10.34 8.31 -20.02
N ARG A 39 9.52 8.79 -20.95
CA ARG A 39 8.91 7.97 -22.00
C ARG A 39 9.96 7.53 -23.02
N GLU A 40 10.80 8.46 -23.47
CA GLU A 40 11.89 8.18 -24.40
C GLU A 40 12.85 7.13 -23.83
N LEU A 41 13.23 7.25 -22.55
CA LEU A 41 14.04 6.25 -21.86
C LEU A 41 13.33 4.89 -21.77
N ALA A 42 12.03 4.87 -21.47
CA ALA A 42 11.26 3.63 -21.40
C ALA A 42 11.19 2.93 -22.76
N ASP A 43 11.01 3.69 -23.85
CA ASP A 43 11.00 3.17 -25.21
C ASP A 43 12.38 2.66 -25.64
N GLU A 44 13.46 3.35 -25.28
CA GLU A 44 14.84 2.92 -25.53
C GLU A 44 15.13 1.59 -24.82
N ILE A 45 14.79 1.48 -23.53
CA ILE A 45 14.94 0.24 -22.76
C ILE A 45 14.11 -0.89 -23.38
N LYS A 46 12.86 -0.62 -23.77
CA LYS A 46 12.01 -1.61 -24.44
C LYS A 46 12.61 -2.07 -25.76
N GLY A 47 13.14 -1.15 -26.57
CA GLY A 47 13.86 -1.45 -27.81
C GLY A 47 15.03 -2.40 -27.54
N MET A 48 15.92 -2.04 -26.62
CA MET A 48 17.07 -2.85 -26.22
C MET A 48 16.71 -4.26 -25.76
N ILE A 49 15.57 -4.42 -25.08
CA ILE A 49 15.06 -5.72 -24.62
C ILE A 49 14.60 -6.56 -25.83
N THR A 50 13.79 -5.97 -26.71
CA THR A 50 13.25 -6.67 -27.89
C THR A 50 14.33 -7.04 -28.91
N GLU A 51 15.33 -6.18 -29.12
CA GLU A 51 16.47 -6.45 -30.01
C GLU A 51 17.29 -7.67 -29.56
N ARG A 52 17.35 -7.91 -28.24
CA ARG A 52 18.02 -9.07 -27.66
C ARG A 52 17.13 -10.31 -27.61
N GLY A 53 15.90 -10.23 -28.13
CA GLY A 53 14.95 -11.33 -28.21
C GLY A 53 14.26 -11.68 -26.89
N TYR A 54 14.29 -10.77 -25.91
CA TYR A 54 13.64 -10.97 -24.61
C TYR A 54 12.28 -10.28 -24.55
N ASP A 55 11.42 -10.75 -23.64
CA ASP A 55 10.14 -10.11 -23.34
C ASP A 55 10.31 -8.96 -22.33
N ALA A 56 9.64 -7.83 -22.60
CA ALA A 56 9.73 -6.64 -21.76
C ALA A 56 9.13 -6.84 -20.36
N GLU A 57 8.06 -7.62 -20.21
CA GLU A 57 7.45 -7.89 -18.90
C GLU A 57 8.32 -8.83 -18.07
N GLU A 58 9.00 -9.79 -18.71
CA GLU A 58 9.93 -10.70 -18.05
C GLU A 58 11.15 -9.94 -17.50
N ILE A 59 11.82 -9.14 -18.34
CA ILE A 59 13.01 -8.39 -17.94
C ILE A 59 12.66 -7.34 -16.88
N THR A 60 11.57 -6.59 -17.05
CA THR A 60 11.14 -5.63 -16.01
C THR A 60 10.82 -6.33 -14.70
N GLY A 61 10.28 -7.55 -14.73
CA GLY A 61 10.07 -8.38 -13.54
C GLY A 61 11.37 -8.80 -12.82
N LEU A 62 12.45 -9.00 -13.57
CA LEU A 62 13.77 -9.33 -13.02
C LEU A 62 14.47 -8.07 -12.45
N VAL A 63 14.38 -6.93 -13.15
CA VAL A 63 15.02 -5.66 -12.75
C VAL A 63 14.33 -5.00 -11.56
N LEU A 64 13.00 -4.94 -11.57
CA LEU A 64 12.23 -4.31 -10.49
C LEU A 64 12.09 -5.20 -9.25
N GLY A 65 12.71 -6.39 -9.26
CA GLY A 65 12.62 -7.36 -8.18
C GLY A 65 11.17 -7.72 -7.92
N ARG A 66 10.54 -8.47 -8.85
CA ARG A 66 9.19 -8.98 -8.64
C ARG A 66 9.23 -9.98 -7.47
N LYS A 67 8.99 -9.49 -6.25
CA LYS A 67 8.48 -10.31 -5.14
C LYS A 67 7.26 -11.00 -5.72
N ARG A 68 7.41 -12.28 -6.04
CA ARG A 68 6.41 -13.12 -6.72
C ARG A 68 5.04 -12.81 -6.13
N ARG A 69 4.23 -12.01 -6.83
CA ARG A 69 2.80 -11.95 -6.62
C ARG A 69 2.24 -13.21 -7.26
N ASN A 70 2.51 -14.35 -6.64
CA ASN A 70 1.59 -15.47 -6.76
C ASN A 70 0.24 -14.95 -6.25
N GLY A 71 -0.80 -15.08 -7.07
CA GLY A 71 -2.13 -14.51 -6.85
C GLY A 71 -2.86 -15.07 -5.63
N LYS A 72 -2.40 -14.72 -4.43
CA LYS A 72 -3.23 -14.62 -3.24
C LYS A 72 -3.06 -13.21 -2.72
N ALA A 73 -4.17 -12.49 -2.55
CA ALA A 73 -4.20 -11.21 -1.86
C ALA A 73 -3.26 -11.30 -0.65
N ALA A 74 -2.42 -10.28 -0.45
CA ALA A 74 -1.59 -10.20 0.74
C ALA A 74 -2.51 -10.43 1.95
N ASP A 75 -2.40 -11.61 2.57
CA ASP A 75 -3.25 -11.97 3.68
C ASP A 75 -2.87 -11.00 4.80
N THR A 76 -3.73 -10.01 5.04
CA THR A 76 -3.59 -9.04 6.13
C THR A 76 -3.54 -9.75 7.49
N ASN A 77 -3.72 -11.07 7.51
CA ASN A 77 -3.66 -11.91 8.69
C ASN A 77 -2.38 -12.77 8.81
N ALA A 78 -1.39 -12.61 7.92
CA ALA A 78 -0.17 -13.43 7.87
C ALA A 78 0.74 -13.38 9.13
N GLY A 79 0.39 -12.59 10.15
CA GLY A 79 1.09 -12.52 11.44
C GLY A 79 0.23 -12.86 12.66
N TYR A 80 -1.04 -13.27 12.49
CA TYR A 80 -1.93 -13.57 13.62
C TYR A 80 -2.08 -15.08 13.83
N ALA A 81 -2.09 -15.49 15.10
CA ALA A 81 -2.38 -16.87 15.47
C ALA A 81 -3.82 -17.25 15.07
N ARG A 82 -3.95 -18.32 14.30
CA ARG A 82 -5.23 -18.93 13.90
C ARG A 82 -5.61 -19.98 14.95
N TYR A 83 -6.82 -19.90 15.48
CA TYR A 83 -7.36 -20.85 16.45
C TYR A 83 -8.48 -21.66 15.80
N ALA A 84 -8.42 -22.97 15.88
CA ALA A 84 -9.49 -23.86 15.42
C ALA A 84 -10.12 -24.59 16.59
N ASP A 85 -11.42 -24.85 16.46
CA ASP A 85 -12.16 -25.72 17.36
C ASP A 85 -11.70 -27.19 17.16
N PRO A 86 -11.21 -27.89 18.20
CA PRO A 86 -10.84 -29.30 18.10
C PRO A 86 -11.98 -30.22 17.67
N ASP A 87 -13.23 -29.88 18.00
CA ASP A 87 -14.40 -30.71 17.70
C ASP A 87 -14.96 -30.42 16.29
N ASN A 88 -14.62 -29.27 15.71
CA ASN A 88 -15.09 -28.87 14.38
C ASN A 88 -14.05 -28.01 13.65
N PRO A 89 -13.20 -28.60 12.78
CA PRO A 89 -12.13 -27.89 12.08
C PRO A 89 -12.59 -26.72 11.19
N ASN A 90 -13.87 -26.68 10.79
CA ASN A 90 -14.43 -25.56 10.02
C ASN A 90 -14.61 -24.30 10.88
N ASN A 91 -14.68 -24.45 12.20
CA ASN A 91 -14.78 -23.34 13.14
C ASN A 91 -13.39 -22.79 13.44
N THR A 92 -13.00 -21.79 12.67
CA THR A 92 -11.70 -21.12 12.80
C THR A 92 -11.87 -19.64 13.17
N TYR A 93 -11.02 -19.14 14.06
CA TYR A 93 -10.98 -17.75 14.49
C TYR A 93 -9.54 -17.21 14.49
N LEU A 94 -9.32 -16.02 13.93
CA LEU A 94 -8.02 -15.32 13.98
C LEU A 94 -8.07 -14.10 14.91
N ARG A 95 -8.78 -13.05 14.48
CA ARG A 95 -8.82 -11.75 15.15
C ARG A 95 -10.17 -11.05 14.94
N GLY A 96 -10.47 -10.08 15.79
CA GLY A 96 -11.69 -9.26 15.69
C GLY A 96 -12.84 -9.77 16.56
N ARG A 97 -14.08 -9.43 16.20
CA ARG A 97 -15.29 -9.83 16.94
C ARG A 97 -15.37 -11.37 17.06
N LEU A 98 -15.72 -11.87 18.24
CA LEU A 98 -15.87 -13.31 18.45
C LEU A 98 -17.07 -13.84 17.63
N PRO A 99 -16.90 -14.94 16.89
CA PRO A 99 -17.99 -15.60 16.18
C PRO A 99 -18.93 -16.29 17.19
N ASN A 100 -20.18 -16.48 16.80
CA ASN A 100 -21.22 -17.00 17.69
C ASN A 100 -20.85 -18.37 18.28
N TRP A 101 -20.28 -19.27 17.48
CA TRP A 101 -19.84 -20.59 17.96
C TRP A 101 -18.82 -20.50 19.10
N LEU A 102 -17.90 -19.53 19.04
CA LEU A 102 -16.87 -19.35 20.06
C LEU A 102 -17.47 -18.76 21.34
N VAL A 103 -18.42 -17.83 21.20
CA VAL A 103 -19.18 -17.26 22.31
C VAL A 103 -19.99 -18.33 23.03
N GLU A 104 -20.73 -19.15 22.28
CA GLU A 104 -21.54 -20.25 22.82
C GLU A 104 -20.66 -21.27 23.56
N LYS A 105 -19.52 -21.64 22.97
CA LYS A 105 -18.58 -22.60 23.57
C LYS A 105 -17.91 -22.05 24.83
N MET A 106 -17.57 -20.76 24.84
CA MET A 106 -17.08 -20.09 26.04
C MET A 106 -18.11 -20.13 27.17
N SER A 107 -19.36 -19.73 26.89
CA SER A 107 -20.42 -19.73 27.89
C SER A 107 -20.78 -21.13 28.38
N ALA A 108 -20.76 -22.14 27.50
CA ALA A 108 -20.97 -23.54 27.88
C ALA A 108 -19.89 -24.09 28.83
N ASN A 109 -18.67 -23.56 28.75
CA ASN A 109 -17.55 -23.92 29.63
C ASN A 109 -17.40 -22.97 30.84
N GLY A 110 -18.36 -22.08 31.09
CA GLY A 110 -18.34 -21.16 32.23
C GLY A 110 -17.45 -19.92 32.06
N TYR A 111 -16.95 -19.65 30.85
CA TYR A 111 -16.14 -18.47 30.55
C TYR A 111 -17.01 -17.29 30.10
N ASP A 112 -16.59 -16.07 30.42
CA ASP A 112 -17.29 -14.84 30.04
C ASP A 112 -16.67 -14.30 28.73
N PRO A 113 -17.43 -14.24 27.62
CA PRO A 113 -16.96 -13.70 26.33
C PRO A 113 -16.60 -12.21 26.37
N ARG A 114 -17.10 -11.46 27.35
CA ARG A 114 -16.84 -10.02 27.51
C ARG A 114 -15.55 -9.75 28.27
N SER A 115 -15.14 -10.66 29.16
CA SER A 115 -13.86 -10.58 29.89
C SER A 115 -12.67 -10.92 28.98
N ALA A 116 -11.69 -10.01 28.89
CA ALA A 116 -10.49 -10.23 28.10
C ALA A 116 -9.64 -11.40 28.61
N GLU A 117 -9.62 -11.59 29.93
CA GLU A 117 -8.86 -12.65 30.60
C GLU A 117 -9.49 -14.02 30.34
N HIS A 118 -10.79 -14.16 30.50
CA HIS A 118 -11.50 -15.41 30.22
C HIS A 118 -11.39 -15.80 28.74
N ARG A 119 -11.37 -14.83 27.82
CA ARG A 119 -11.10 -15.09 26.40
C ARG A 119 -9.69 -15.62 26.14
N ALA A 120 -8.68 -15.11 26.84
CA ALA A 120 -7.30 -15.56 26.66
C ALA A 120 -7.12 -16.99 27.17
N GLN A 121 -7.61 -17.26 28.39
CA GLN A 121 -7.57 -18.58 29.02
C GLN A 121 -8.32 -19.63 28.18
N PHE A 122 -9.53 -19.32 27.71
CA PHE A 122 -10.30 -20.25 26.89
C PHE A 122 -9.58 -20.61 25.58
N LYS A 123 -8.99 -19.63 24.90
CA LYS A 123 -8.25 -19.87 23.64
C LYS A 123 -7.00 -20.72 23.84
N GLU A 124 -6.38 -20.65 25.01
CA GLU A 124 -5.17 -21.43 25.34
C GLU A 124 -5.50 -22.86 25.76
N GLN A 125 -6.60 -23.06 26.49
CA GLN A 125 -6.96 -24.36 27.05
C GLN A 125 -7.88 -25.19 26.15
N HIS A 126 -8.74 -24.54 25.35
CA HIS A 126 -9.82 -25.22 24.62
C HIS A 126 -9.76 -25.10 23.09
N LEU A 127 -8.80 -24.34 22.54
CA LEU A 127 -8.63 -24.22 21.08
C LEU A 127 -7.24 -24.65 20.65
N VAL A 128 -7.14 -25.15 19.41
CA VAL A 128 -5.86 -25.55 18.81
C VAL A 128 -5.31 -24.40 17.98
N LYS A 129 -4.06 -24.01 18.26
CA LYS A 129 -3.33 -23.04 17.41
C LYS A 129 -2.94 -23.73 16.10
N VAL A 130 -3.49 -23.26 14.99
CA VAL A 130 -3.14 -23.69 13.65
C VAL A 130 -2.01 -22.78 13.17
N ALA A 131 -0.89 -23.38 12.76
CA ALA A 131 0.20 -22.63 12.13
C ALA A 131 -0.32 -21.92 10.86
N ALA A 132 0.16 -20.69 10.63
CA ALA A 132 -0.30 -19.83 9.56
C ALA A 132 -0.08 -20.43 8.17
#